data_AF-A0A392S7R1-F1
#
_entry.id   AF-A0A392S7R1-F1
#
_cell.length_a   1.000
_cell.length_b   1.000
_cell.length_c   1.000
_cell.angle_alpha   90.00
_cell.angle_beta   90.00
_cell.angle_gamma   90.00
#
_symmetry.space_group_name_H-M   'P 1'
#
loop_
_entity.id
_entity.type
_entity.pdbx_description
1 polymer ?
#
loop_
_entity_poly.entity_id
_entity_poly.type
_entity_poly.pdbx_seq_one_letter_code
_entity_poly.pdbx_strand_id
1 'polypeptide(L)'
;MTVIVRDYFSNLFQKQASSRESVLSALSSSVTNEDNNKLTTPFTMEEFKEAVFSMQDDKCPGPDGFNPGFYKKFWDICGHEIYKCISWISWIMLCVETV
;
A
#
# COMPACT_ATOMS: atom_id res chain seq x y z
N MET A 1 3.65 25.62 -20.97
CA MET A 1 3.48 25.88 -19.52
C MET A 1 3.52 24.60 -18.67
N THR A 2 3.25 23.42 -19.23
CA THR A 2 3.32 22.11 -18.54
C THR A 2 4.74 21.60 -18.27
N VAL A 3 5.73 21.99 -19.09
CA VAL A 3 7.12 21.54 -18.98
C VAL A 3 7.80 22.06 -17.70
N ILE A 4 7.56 23.33 -17.33
CA ILE A 4 8.18 23.95 -16.14
C ILE A 4 7.71 23.25 -14.86
N VAL A 5 6.41 23.00 -14.74
CA VAL A 5 5.83 22.34 -13.56
C VAL A 5 6.32 20.90 -13.45
N ARG A 6 6.32 20.16 -14.57
CA ARG A 6 6.83 18.79 -14.63
C ARG A 6 8.29 18.72 -14.21
N ASP A 7 9.14 19.57 -14.78
CA ASP A 7 10.58 19.51 -14.54
C ASP A 7 10.91 19.99 -13.11
N TYR A 8 10.17 20.97 -12.58
CA TYR A 8 10.31 21.40 -11.18
C TYR A 8 10.06 20.25 -10.20
N PHE A 9 8.91 19.58 -10.31
CA PHE A 9 8.57 18.49 -9.39
C PHE A 9 9.41 17.23 -9.64
N SER A 10 9.79 16.95 -10.89
CA SER A 10 10.67 15.82 -11.21
C SER A 10 12.03 15.97 -10.52
N ASN A 11 12.59 17.18 -10.51
CA ASN A 11 13.84 17.46 -9.80
C ASN A 11 13.66 17.50 -8.28
N LEU A 12 12.55 18.06 -7.79
CA LEU A 12 12.27 18.15 -6.35
C LEU A 12 12.16 16.77 -5.69
N PHE A 13 11.49 15.82 -6.36
CA PHE A 13 11.26 14.47 -5.85
C PHE A 13 12.29 13.45 -6.35
N GLN A 14 13.34 13.89 -7.04
CA GLN A 14 14.40 12.98 -7.47
C GLN A 14 15.21 12.48 -6.26
N LYS A 15 15.50 11.17 -6.25
CA LYS A 15 16.34 10.52 -5.24
C LYS A 15 17.72 11.19 -5.23
N GLN A 16 18.04 11.86 -4.12
CA GLN A 16 19.37 12.41 -3.89
C GLN A 16 20.35 11.26 -3.64
N ALA A 17 21.51 11.29 -4.30
CA ALA A 17 22.57 10.28 -4.19
C ALA A 17 23.41 10.44 -2.90
N SER A 18 22.78 10.84 -1.80
CA SER A 18 23.43 10.91 -0.50
C SER A 18 23.38 9.55 0.20
N SER A 19 24.54 9.14 0.70
CA SER A 19 24.71 7.98 1.58
C SER A 19 23.83 8.15 2.83
N ARG A 20 22.85 7.25 3.02
CA ARG A 20 21.93 7.25 4.18
C ARG A 20 22.48 6.45 5.35
N GLU A 21 23.61 5.78 5.16
CA GLU A 21 24.23 4.84 6.08
C GLU A 21 24.59 5.50 7.43
N SER A 22 25.05 6.76 7.41
CA SER A 22 25.37 7.52 8.62
C SER A 22 24.13 7.91 9.45
N VAL A 23 22.96 8.08 8.80
CA VAL A 23 21.69 8.31 9.50
C VAL A 23 21.13 7.00 10.05
N LEU A 24 21.13 5.94 9.23
CA LEU A 24 20.59 4.63 9.61
C LEU A 24 21.38 3.97 10.74
N SER A 25 22.71 4.16 10.78
CA SER A 25 23.57 3.64 11.87
C SER A 25 23.36 4.35 13.21
N ALA A 26 22.81 5.57 13.21
CA ALA A 26 22.44 6.28 14.43
C ALA A 26 21.07 5.84 15.00
N LEU A 27 20.30 5.05 14.25
CA LEU A 27 18.99 4.55 14.65
C LEU A 27 19.09 3.14 15.22
N SER A 28 18.48 2.91 16.38
CA SER A 28 18.26 1.55 16.88
C SER A 28 17.03 0.92 16.22
N SER A 29 17.12 -0.35 15.82
CA SER A 29 15.95 -1.06 15.29
C SER A 29 14.82 -1.10 16.32
N SER A 30 13.67 -0.53 15.98
CA SER A 30 12.48 -0.56 16.83
C SER A 30 11.63 -1.81 16.61
N VAL A 31 11.85 -2.53 15.52
CA VAL A 31 11.09 -3.72 15.13
C VAL A 31 11.96 -4.92 15.45
N THR A 32 11.44 -5.85 16.25
CA THR A 32 12.14 -7.10 16.54
C THR A 32 12.08 -8.04 15.34
N ASN A 33 12.98 -9.03 15.28
CA ASN A 33 12.91 -10.04 14.23
C ASN A 33 11.58 -10.81 14.26
N GLU A 34 11.00 -11.02 15.44
CA GLU A 34 9.70 -11.67 15.59
C GLU A 34 8.57 -10.83 15.01
N ASP A 35 8.56 -9.52 15.31
CA ASP A 35 7.59 -8.60 14.74
C ASP A 35 7.74 -8.51 13.22
N ASN A 36 8.97 -8.45 12.73
CA ASN A 36 9.24 -8.43 11.30
C ASN A 36 8.71 -9.71 10.61
N ASN A 37 8.91 -10.88 11.22
CA ASN A 37 8.38 -12.13 10.69
C ASN A 37 6.84 -12.12 10.66
N LYS A 38 6.18 -11.59 11.71
CA LYS A 38 4.72 -11.45 11.74
C LYS A 38 4.22 -10.49 10.66
N LEU A 39 4.84 -9.32 10.52
CA LEU A 39 4.47 -8.27 9.57
C LEU A 39 4.70 -8.66 8.10
N THR A 40 5.63 -9.58 7.85
CA THR A 40 5.96 -10.07 6.50
C THR A 40 5.22 -11.34 6.10
N THR A 41 4.46 -11.93 7.02
CA THR A 41 3.65 -13.12 6.72
C THR A 41 2.45 -12.72 5.83
N PRO A 42 2.04 -13.56 4.86
CA PRO A 42 0.83 -13.31 4.10
C PRO A 42 -0.40 -13.20 5.00
N PHE A 43 -1.23 -12.18 4.77
CA PHE A 43 -2.51 -12.05 5.46
C PHE A 43 -3.49 -13.13 5.01
N THR A 44 -4.45 -13.41 5.89
CA THR A 44 -5.52 -14.39 5.69
C THR A 44 -6.72 -13.78 4.97
N MET A 45 -7.60 -14.64 4.46
CA MET A 45 -8.86 -14.21 3.83
C MET A 45 -9.77 -13.50 4.85
N GLU A 46 -9.72 -13.94 6.09
CA GLU A 46 -10.48 -13.38 7.21
C GLU A 46 -10.01 -11.95 7.52
N GLU A 47 -8.71 -11.74 7.67
CA GLU A 47 -8.11 -10.41 7.87
C GLU A 47 -8.40 -9.49 6.68
N PHE A 48 -8.31 -10.03 5.45
CA PHE A 48 -8.63 -9.27 4.25
C PHE A 48 -10.11 -8.83 4.24
N LYS A 49 -11.03 -9.74 4.56
CA LYS A 49 -12.46 -9.42 4.67
C LYS A 49 -12.69 -8.36 5.74
N GLU A 50 -12.12 -8.54 6.92
CA GLU A 50 -12.27 -7.59 8.02
C GLU A 50 -11.79 -6.19 7.61
N ALA A 51 -10.63 -6.10 6.98
CA ALA A 51 -10.09 -4.85 6.47
C ALA A 51 -11.04 -4.19 5.45
N VAL A 52 -11.55 -4.93 4.47
CA VAL A 52 -12.52 -4.41 3.48
C VAL A 52 -13.81 -3.94 4.17
N PHE A 53 -14.32 -4.69 5.14
CA PHE A 53 -15.56 -4.36 5.85
C PHE A 53 -15.41 -3.18 6.81
N SER A 54 -14.19 -2.92 7.31
CA SER A 54 -13.87 -1.78 8.18
C SER A 54 -13.83 -0.43 7.43
N MET A 55 -13.65 -0.43 6.10
CA MET A 55 -13.59 0.79 5.29
C MET A 55 -14.96 1.48 5.25
N GLN A 56 -15.02 2.80 5.08
CA GLN A 56 -16.30 3.48 4.83
C GLN A 56 -16.75 3.23 3.38
N ASP A 57 -18.06 3.09 3.16
CA ASP A 57 -18.61 2.71 1.85
C ASP A 57 -18.39 3.78 0.78
N ASP A 58 -18.29 5.04 1.18
CA ASP A 58 -18.18 6.24 0.35
C ASP A 58 -16.74 6.71 0.09
N LYS A 59 -15.73 5.87 0.42
CA LYS A 59 -14.34 6.19 0.09
C LYS A 59 -14.12 6.27 -1.41
N CYS A 60 -13.09 7.04 -1.78
CA CYS A 60 -12.67 7.23 -3.16
C CYS A 60 -12.42 5.88 -3.84
N PRO A 61 -12.91 5.66 -5.07
CA PRO A 61 -12.66 4.44 -5.81
C PRO A 61 -11.17 4.28 -6.15
N GLY A 62 -10.75 3.03 -6.32
CA GLY A 62 -9.43 2.72 -6.86
C GLY A 62 -9.35 3.01 -8.36
N PRO A 63 -8.23 2.64 -9.02
CA PRO A 63 -8.10 2.68 -10.47
C PRO A 63 -9.17 1.86 -11.22
N ASP A 64 -9.84 0.94 -10.53
CA ASP A 64 -10.96 0.13 -11.01
C ASP A 64 -12.30 0.88 -11.06
N GLY A 65 -12.40 2.06 -10.45
CA GLY A 65 -13.62 2.85 -10.39
C GLY A 65 -14.67 2.40 -9.37
N PHE A 66 -14.39 1.38 -8.53
CA PHE A 66 -15.33 0.88 -7.53
C PHE A 66 -14.96 1.32 -6.11
N ASN A 67 -15.97 1.72 -5.34
CA ASN A 67 -15.81 2.08 -3.93
C ASN A 67 -15.89 0.83 -3.03
N PRO A 68 -15.50 0.92 -1.74
CA PRO A 68 -15.61 -0.21 -0.82
C PRO A 68 -17.04 -0.75 -0.66
N GLY A 69 -18.06 0.11 -0.77
CA GLY A 69 -19.47 -0.32 -0.69
C GLY A 69 -19.85 -1.36 -1.76
N PHE A 70 -19.30 -1.24 -2.97
CA PHE A 70 -19.46 -2.25 -4.02
C PHE A 70 -18.91 -3.61 -3.58
N TYR A 71 -17.68 -3.64 -3.07
CA TYR A 71 -17.01 -4.87 -2.67
C TYR A 71 -17.66 -5.56 -1.50
N LYS A 72 -18.17 -4.80 -0.52
CA LYS A 72 -18.95 -5.35 0.58
C LYS A 72 -20.27 -5.96 0.09
N LYS A 73 -20.97 -5.28 -0.81
CA LYS A 73 -22.26 -5.72 -1.35
C LYS A 73 -22.15 -7.00 -2.18
N PHE A 74 -21.07 -7.14 -2.95
CA PHE A 74 -20.86 -8.28 -3.85
C PHE A 74 -19.81 -9.27 -3.34
N TRP A 75 -19.50 -9.22 -2.03
CA TRP A 75 -18.45 -10.03 -1.42
C TRP A 75 -18.55 -11.52 -1.72
N ASP A 76 -19.77 -12.08 -1.67
CA ASP A 76 -20.00 -13.50 -1.92
C ASP A 76 -19.73 -13.92 -3.38
N ILE A 77 -19.74 -12.95 -4.31
CA ILE A 77 -19.48 -13.17 -5.74
C ILE A 77 -18.00 -12.97 -6.05
N CYS A 78 -17.42 -11.85 -5.60
CA CYS A 78 -16.07 -11.44 -6.03
C CYS A 78 -14.99 -11.58 -4.96
N GLY A 79 -15.34 -11.70 -3.67
CA GLY A 79 -14.38 -11.61 -2.57
C GLY A 79 -13.25 -12.63 -2.65
N HIS A 80 -13.58 -13.89 -2.98
CA HIS A 80 -12.58 -14.95 -3.10
C HIS A 80 -11.66 -14.78 -4.32
N GLU A 81 -12.21 -14.35 -5.45
CA GLU A 81 -11.41 -14.13 -6.66
C GLU A 81 -10.54 -12.87 -6.51
N ILE A 82 -11.04 -11.84 -5.81
CA ILE A 82 -10.24 -10.67 -5.42
C ILE A 82 -9.10 -11.11 -4.51
N TYR A 83 -9.36 -11.90 -3.46
CA TYR A 83 -8.32 -12.41 -2.55
C TYR A 83 -7.24 -13.24 -3.27
N LYS A 84 -7.62 -14.04 -4.27
CA LYS A 84 -6.66 -14.77 -5.12
C LYS A 84 -5.84 -13.84 -6.02
N CYS A 85 -6.50 -12.89 -6.69
CA CYS A 85 -5.83 -11.90 -7.54
C CYS A 85 -4.91 -10.98 -6.74
N ILE A 86 -5.21 -10.81 -5.45
CA ILE A 86 -4.41 -10.07 -4.48
C ILE A 86 -3.04 -10.71 -4.18
N SER A 87 -2.75 -11.92 -4.66
CA SER A 87 -1.37 -12.42 -4.74
C SER A 87 -0.41 -11.49 -5.52
N TRP A 88 -0.94 -10.46 -6.20
CA TRP A 88 -0.18 -9.44 -6.93
C TRP A 88 0.01 -8.12 -6.14
N ILE A 89 -0.45 -8.03 -4.89
CA ILE A 89 -0.29 -6.87 -3.98
C ILE A 89 1.16 -6.70 -3.45
N SER A 90 2.18 -7.29 -4.08
CA SER A 90 3.51 -6.67 -4.04
C SER A 90 3.50 -5.21 -4.54
N TRP A 91 2.47 -4.80 -5.30
CA TRP A 91 2.33 -3.43 -5.81
C TRP A 91 1.60 -2.43 -4.89
N ILE A 92 0.72 -2.87 -3.99
CA ILE A 92 0.08 -1.94 -3.02
C ILE A 92 1.06 -1.54 -1.91
N MET A 93 2.01 -2.41 -1.55
CA MET A 93 3.17 -2.02 -0.74
C MET A 93 4.11 -1.04 -1.47
N LEU A 94 4.16 -1.05 -2.81
CA LEU A 94 4.93 -0.07 -3.57
C LEU A 94 4.29 1.34 -3.58
N CYS A 95 3.01 1.48 -3.20
CA CYS A 95 2.33 2.78 -3.09
C CYS A 95 2.26 3.33 -1.65
N VAL A 96 2.54 2.53 -0.61
CA VAL A 96 2.66 3.04 0.76
C VAL A 96 4.03 3.70 1.00
N GLU A 97 4.98 3.59 0.07
CA GLU A 97 6.19 4.43 0.01
C GLU A 97 5.99 5.79 -0.70
N THR A 98 4.79 6.37 -0.62
CA THR A 98 4.60 7.78 -0.97
C THR A 98 3.96 8.52 0.20
N VAL A 99 4.81 8.85 1.18
CA VAL A 99 4.74 10.16 1.85
C VAL A 99 5.21 11.22 0.86
#